data_AF-A0A183J1G3-F1
#
_entry.id   AF-A0A183J1G3-F1
#
_cell.length_a   1.000
_cell.length_b   1.000
_cell.length_c   1.000
_cell.angle_alpha   90.00
_cell.angle_beta   90.00
_cell.angle_gamma   90.00
#
_symmetry.space_group_name_H-M   'P 1'
#
loop_
_entity.id
_entity.type
_entity.pdbx_description
1 polymer ?
#
loop_
_entity_poly.entity_id
_entity_poly.type
_entity_poly.pdbx_seq_one_letter_code
_entity_poly.pdbx_strand_id
1 'polypeptide(L)'
;MVRYYRYTTCDLKRLGATSFSPVLCEFTDTVTGLSSIRAFRAEQFFIQKADESIVAFQRTQFSTLACRMWLMIRLQTIGIVLILAVALTAVIEHKLRNVDPALVGLALSYVLSITGLLDGFVQSLTETEKEMVSAERILHYVNQTPQEKWTGILSV
;
A
#
# COMPACT_ATOMS: atom_id res chain seq x y z
N MET A 1 7.48 16.27 -9.83
CA MET A 1 6.92 14.90 -9.72
C MET A 1 6.87 14.38 -8.29
N VAL A 2 7.98 14.37 -7.52
CA VAL A 2 8.01 13.86 -6.13
C VAL A 2 7.00 14.53 -5.19
N ARG A 3 6.78 15.84 -5.32
CA ARG A 3 5.84 16.59 -4.47
C ARG A 3 4.38 16.23 -4.73
N TYR A 4 4.01 15.95 -5.99
CA TYR A 4 2.67 15.47 -6.33
C TYR A 4 2.44 14.07 -5.80
N TYR A 5 3.42 13.16 -5.99
CA TYR A 5 3.35 11.80 -5.45
C TYR A 5 3.12 11.79 -3.94
N ARG A 6 3.81 12.68 -3.19
CA ARG A 6 3.70 12.82 -1.73
C ARG A 6 2.32 13.30 -1.24
N TYR A 7 1.69 14.21 -1.98
CA TYR A 7 0.32 14.65 -1.65
C TYR A 7 -0.70 13.57 -1.94
N THR A 8 -0.62 12.93 -3.12
CA THR A 8 -1.55 11.86 -3.49
C THR A 8 -1.44 10.64 -2.58
N THR A 9 -0.23 10.31 -2.09
CA THR A 9 -0.07 9.23 -1.10
C THR A 9 -0.69 9.61 0.24
N CYS A 10 -0.57 10.85 0.71
CA CYS A 10 -1.16 11.29 1.98
C CYS A 10 -2.70 11.22 1.95
N ASP A 11 -3.31 11.64 0.84
CA ASP A 11 -4.77 11.60 0.67
C ASP A 11 -5.30 10.16 0.50
N LEU A 12 -4.59 9.29 -0.23
CA LEU A 12 -4.92 7.85 -0.26
C LEU A 12 -4.75 7.20 1.11
N LYS A 13 -3.72 7.58 1.86
CA LYS A 13 -3.43 7.09 3.24
C LYS A 13 -4.56 7.48 4.19
N ARG A 14 -5.11 8.69 4.09
CA ARG A 14 -6.25 9.13 4.89
C ARG A 14 -7.49 8.30 4.57
N LEU A 15 -7.80 8.09 3.28
CA LEU A 15 -8.95 7.27 2.88
C LEU A 15 -8.84 5.82 3.41
N GLY A 16 -7.67 5.19 3.30
CA GLY A 16 -7.48 3.80 3.76
C GLY A 16 -7.65 3.64 5.27
N ALA A 17 -7.11 4.58 6.05
CA ALA A 17 -7.26 4.57 7.51
C ALA A 17 -8.71 4.83 7.94
N THR A 18 -9.40 5.75 7.28
CA THR A 18 -10.82 6.07 7.57
C THR A 18 -11.75 4.90 7.22
N SER A 19 -11.41 4.07 6.23
CA SER A 19 -12.26 2.94 5.84
C SER A 19 -12.07 1.67 6.67
N PHE A 20 -10.91 1.46 7.32
CA PHE A 20 -10.67 0.26 8.15
C PHE A 20 -11.17 0.40 9.59
N SER A 21 -11.08 1.61 10.16
CA SER A 21 -11.54 1.90 11.52
C SER A 21 -12.99 1.49 11.81
N PRO A 22 -13.99 1.77 10.95
CA PRO A 22 -15.38 1.40 11.22
C PRO A 22 -15.61 -0.11 11.24
N VAL A 23 -14.91 -0.88 10.39
CA VAL A 23 -15.04 -2.36 10.34
C VAL A 23 -14.62 -2.98 11.68
N LEU A 24 -13.52 -2.50 12.27
CA LEU A 24 -13.03 -3.01 13.56
C LEU A 24 -13.95 -2.66 14.73
N CYS A 25 -14.53 -1.45 14.70
CA CYS A 25 -15.47 -0.98 15.71
C CYS A 25 -16.77 -1.79 15.65
N GLU A 26 -17.35 -1.95 14.46
CA GLU A 26 -18.58 -2.73 14.27
C GLU A 26 -18.41 -4.20 14.66
N PHE A 27 -17.25 -4.80 14.39
CA PHE A 27 -16.95 -6.16 14.85
C PHE A 27 -16.90 -6.25 16.38
N THR A 28 -16.22 -5.30 17.03
CA THR A 28 -16.10 -5.26 18.49
C THR A 28 -17.46 -5.06 19.15
N ASP A 29 -18.26 -4.11 18.66
CA ASP A 29 -19.61 -3.83 19.15
C ASP A 29 -20.55 -5.03 18.97
N THR A 30 -20.41 -5.78 17.88
CA THR A 30 -21.22 -6.97 17.61
C THR A 30 -20.84 -8.12 18.55
N VAL A 31 -19.55 -8.32 18.85
CA VAL A 31 -19.08 -9.35 19.78
C VAL A 31 -19.51 -9.05 21.21
N THR A 32 -19.37 -7.81 21.67
CA THR A 32 -19.77 -7.40 23.02
C THR A 32 -21.30 -7.34 23.17
N GLY A 33 -22.02 -6.93 22.12
CA GLY A 33 -23.48 -6.80 22.10
C GLY A 33 -24.26 -8.05 21.67
N LEU A 34 -23.59 -9.18 21.42
CA LEU A 34 -24.17 -10.35 20.76
C LEU A 34 -25.44 -10.89 21.44
N SER A 35 -25.46 -10.93 22.78
CA SER A 35 -26.61 -11.37 23.57
C SER A 35 -27.83 -10.47 23.38
N SER A 36 -27.61 -9.16 23.30
CA SER A 36 -28.67 -8.16 23.09
C SER A 36 -29.20 -8.21 21.65
N ILE A 37 -28.30 -8.33 20.66
CA ILE A 37 -28.68 -8.40 19.23
C ILE A 37 -29.55 -9.64 18.96
N ARG A 38 -29.21 -10.79 19.57
CA ARG A 38 -30.01 -12.01 19.49
C ARG A 38 -31.36 -11.87 20.18
N ALA A 39 -31.40 -11.22 21.35
CA ALA A 39 -32.64 -10.99 22.09
C ALA A 39 -33.63 -10.11 21.30
N PHE A 40 -33.13 -9.10 20.57
CA PHE A 40 -33.95 -8.24 19.72
C PHE A 40 -34.14 -8.78 18.29
N ARG A 41 -33.56 -9.94 17.94
CA ARG A 41 -33.56 -10.53 16.59
C ARG A 41 -33.12 -9.54 15.49
N ALA A 42 -32.21 -8.64 15.82
CA ALA A 42 -31.72 -7.57 14.93
C ALA A 42 -30.47 -7.97 14.11
N GLU A 43 -30.22 -9.28 13.98
CA GLU A 43 -29.00 -9.83 13.36
C GLU A 43 -28.83 -9.38 11.90
N GLN A 44 -29.90 -9.38 11.11
CA GLN A 44 -29.83 -8.97 9.69
C GLN A 44 -29.41 -7.52 9.50
N PHE A 45 -29.86 -6.62 10.39
CA PHE A 45 -29.49 -5.21 10.34
C PHE A 45 -27.99 -5.02 10.57
N PHE A 46 -27.41 -5.71 11.56
CA PHE A 46 -25.98 -5.67 11.85
C PHE A 46 -25.14 -6.32 10.74
N ILE A 47 -25.61 -7.42 10.14
CA ILE A 47 -24.95 -8.07 9.00
C ILE A 47 -24.89 -7.11 7.81
N GLN A 48 -26.00 -6.47 7.48
CA GLN A 48 -26.07 -5.56 6.34
C GLN A 48 -25.17 -4.33 6.53
N LYS A 49 -25.12 -3.80 7.77
CA LYS A 49 -24.23 -2.70 8.14
C LYS A 49 -22.75 -3.08 8.05
N ALA A 50 -22.38 -4.26 8.53
CA ALA A 50 -21.01 -4.76 8.42
C ALA A 50 -20.60 -4.98 6.95
N ASP A 51 -21.51 -5.47 6.11
CA ASP A 51 -21.27 -5.66 4.67
C ASP A 51 -20.98 -4.33 3.96
N GLU A 52 -21.72 -3.26 4.27
CA GLU A 52 -21.46 -1.92 3.73
C GLU A 52 -20.06 -1.40 4.11
N SER A 53 -19.66 -1.56 5.39
CA SER A 53 -18.34 -1.17 5.87
C SER A 53 -17.22 -1.98 5.19
N ILE A 54 -17.41 -3.28 5.00
CA ILE A 54 -16.47 -4.17 4.29
C ILE A 54 -16.35 -3.76 2.81
N VAL A 55 -17.46 -3.49 2.13
CA VAL A 55 -17.47 -3.03 0.74
C VAL A 55 -16.72 -1.70 0.60
N ALA A 56 -16.89 -0.77 1.53
CA ALA A 56 -16.16 0.49 1.54
C ALA A 56 -14.64 0.27 1.71
N PHE A 57 -14.24 -0.57 2.66
CA PHE A 57 -12.85 -0.97 2.85
C PHE A 57 -12.26 -1.64 1.60
N GLN A 58 -12.98 -2.60 1.02
CA GLN A 58 -12.56 -3.31 -0.17
C GLN A 58 -12.36 -2.36 -1.36
N ARG A 59 -13.25 -1.38 -1.56
CA ARG A 59 -13.08 -0.34 -2.60
C ARG A 59 -11.79 0.46 -2.42
N THR A 60 -11.43 0.85 -1.20
CA THR A 60 -10.17 1.56 -0.93
C THR A 60 -8.93 0.69 -1.16
N GLN A 61 -9.00 -0.59 -0.79
CA GLN A 61 -7.93 -1.56 -1.06
C GLN A 61 -7.73 -1.78 -2.56
N PHE A 62 -8.81 -1.94 -3.33
CA PHE A 62 -8.75 -2.07 -4.79
C PHE A 62 -8.13 -0.84 -5.45
N SER A 63 -8.51 0.37 -5.01
CA SER A 63 -7.93 1.62 -5.52
C SER A 63 -6.41 1.71 -5.24
N THR A 64 -6.00 1.29 -4.04
CA THR A 64 -4.58 1.26 -3.64
C THR A 64 -3.79 0.25 -4.46
N LEU A 65 -4.36 -0.95 -4.69
CA LEU A 65 -3.77 -1.97 -5.54
C LEU A 65 -3.63 -1.49 -6.99
N ALA A 66 -4.65 -0.83 -7.53
CA ALA A 66 -4.63 -0.27 -8.88
C ALA A 66 -3.52 0.80 -9.03
N CYS A 67 -3.36 1.68 -8.05
CA CYS A 67 -2.27 2.67 -8.02
C CYS A 67 -0.89 2.01 -8.00
N ARG A 68 -0.71 0.98 -7.17
CA ARG A 68 0.52 0.19 -7.10
C ARG A 68 0.83 -0.48 -8.44
N MET A 69 -0.15 -1.13 -9.06
CA MET A 69 0.01 -1.79 -10.36
C MET A 69 0.35 -0.79 -11.46
N TRP A 70 -0.28 0.39 -11.46
CA TRP A 70 0.02 1.45 -12.41
C TRP A 70 1.47 1.94 -12.30
N LEU A 71 1.98 2.13 -11.08
CA LEU A 71 3.37 2.50 -10.85
C LEU A 71 4.34 1.39 -11.29
N MET A 72 4.01 0.13 -10.99
CA MET A 72 4.80 -1.04 -11.39
C MET A 72 4.93 -1.15 -12.91
N ILE A 73 3.82 -1.03 -13.64
CA ILE A 73 3.81 -1.04 -15.11
C ILE A 73 4.68 0.10 -15.66
N ARG A 74 4.59 1.31 -15.08
CA ARG A 74 5.44 2.44 -15.48
C ARG A 74 6.92 2.15 -15.29
N LEU A 75 7.32 1.58 -14.16
CA LEU A 75 8.72 1.20 -13.93
C LEU A 75 9.20 0.12 -14.89
N GLN A 76 8.39 -0.92 -15.12
CA GLN A 76 8.72 -1.98 -16.06
C GLN A 76 8.86 -1.45 -17.49
N THR A 77 8.02 -0.51 -17.92
CA THR A 77 8.15 0.10 -19.26
C THR A 77 9.48 0.85 -19.42
N ILE A 78 9.95 1.55 -18.39
CA ILE A 78 11.25 2.24 -18.41
C ILE A 78 12.39 1.22 -18.49
N GLY A 79 12.30 0.13 -17.72
CA GLY A 79 13.29 -0.96 -17.75
C GLY A 79 13.41 -1.60 -19.15
N ILE A 80 12.27 -1.92 -19.77
CA ILE A 80 12.24 -2.51 -21.12
C ILE A 80 12.82 -1.53 -22.17
N VAL A 81 12.49 -0.24 -22.08
CA VAL A 81 13.03 0.78 -22.99
C VAL A 81 14.56 0.90 -22.84
N LEU A 82 15.09 0.84 -21.62
CA LEU A 82 16.54 0.85 -21.39
C LEU A 82 17.23 -0.38 -21.96
N ILE A 83 16.67 -1.58 -21.75
CA ILE A 83 17.19 -2.83 -22.33
C ILE A 83 17.20 -2.74 -23.86
N LEU A 84 16.11 -2.25 -24.46
CA LEU A 84 15.98 -2.10 -25.91
C LEU A 84 16.99 -1.08 -26.45
N ALA A 85 17.21 0.04 -25.76
CA ALA A 85 18.23 1.02 -26.14
C ALA A 85 19.65 0.42 -26.12
N VAL A 86 20.00 -0.34 -25.07
CA VAL A 86 21.30 -1.00 -24.95
C VAL A 86 21.48 -2.11 -26.00
N ALA A 87 20.42 -2.85 -26.30
CA ALA A 87 20.44 -3.84 -27.38
C ALA A 87 20.63 -3.18 -28.75
N LEU A 88 19.96 -2.05 -29.02
CA LEU A 88 20.11 -1.32 -30.27
C LEU A 88 21.51 -0.72 -30.43
N THR A 89 22.06 -0.08 -29.40
CA THR A 89 23.43 0.48 -29.46
C THR A 89 24.45 -0.63 -29.66
N ALA A 90 24.28 -1.79 -29.00
CA ALA A 90 25.13 -2.94 -29.21
C ALA A 90 25.12 -3.45 -30.67
N VAL A 91 23.93 -3.55 -31.30
CA VAL A 91 23.81 -3.97 -32.70
C VAL A 91 24.47 -2.96 -33.65
N ILE A 92 24.33 -1.66 -33.37
CA ILE A 92 24.94 -0.59 -34.18
C ILE A 92 26.47 -0.63 -34.07
N GLU A 93 27.00 -0.72 -32.85
CA GLU A 93 28.45 -0.76 -32.57
C GLU A 93 29.10 -2.04 -33.12
N HIS A 94 28.40 -3.18 -33.07
CA HIS A 94 28.84 -4.41 -33.71
C HIS A 94 28.98 -4.23 -35.24
N LYS A 95 28.08 -3.47 -35.88
CA LYS A 95 28.18 -3.17 -37.32
C LYS A 95 29.25 -2.14 -37.68
N LEU A 96 29.52 -1.13 -36.83
CA LEU A 96 30.45 -0.04 -37.15
C LEU A 96 31.89 -0.29 -36.68
N ARG A 97 32.10 -0.95 -35.53
CA ARG A 97 33.38 -0.97 -34.82
C ARG A 97 33.88 -2.35 -34.42
N ASN A 98 33.14 -3.41 -34.76
CA ASN A 98 33.50 -4.79 -34.44
C ASN A 98 33.79 -4.97 -32.93
N VAL A 99 32.90 -4.42 -32.10
CA VAL A 99 32.99 -4.47 -30.64
C VAL A 99 32.85 -5.90 -30.14
N ASP A 100 33.63 -6.25 -29.11
CA ASP A 100 33.63 -7.58 -28.51
C ASP A 100 32.23 -7.94 -27.97
N PRO A 101 31.58 -9.00 -28.49
CA PRO A 101 30.25 -9.42 -28.05
C PRO A 101 30.19 -9.78 -26.56
N ALA A 102 31.33 -10.11 -25.94
CA ALA A 102 31.42 -10.35 -24.50
C ALA A 102 31.04 -9.09 -23.68
N LEU A 103 31.48 -7.90 -24.11
CA LEU A 103 31.21 -6.64 -23.42
C LEU A 103 29.73 -6.25 -23.51
N VAL A 104 29.11 -6.53 -24.65
CA VAL A 104 27.66 -6.34 -24.89
C VAL A 104 26.84 -7.26 -23.98
N GLY A 105 27.21 -8.54 -23.91
CA GLY A 105 26.54 -9.50 -23.03
C GLY A 105 26.65 -9.11 -21.55
N LEU A 106 27.79 -8.56 -21.14
CA LEU A 106 28.00 -8.03 -19.79
C LEU A 106 27.08 -6.83 -19.52
N ALA A 107 27.01 -5.87 -20.44
CA ALA A 107 26.14 -4.70 -20.30
C ALA A 107 24.65 -5.07 -20.21
N LEU A 108 24.18 -5.99 -21.07
CA LEU A 108 22.81 -6.51 -21.01
C LEU A 108 22.51 -7.22 -19.68
N SER A 109 23.46 -8.02 -19.18
CA SER A 109 23.32 -8.71 -17.89
C SER A 109 23.20 -7.73 -16.73
N TYR A 110 23.94 -6.61 -16.75
CA TYR A 110 23.83 -5.57 -15.72
C TYR A 110 22.51 -4.83 -15.77
N VAL A 111 22.04 -4.43 -16.96
CA VAL A 111 20.76 -3.72 -17.09
C VAL A 111 19.60 -4.61 -16.63
N LEU A 112 19.62 -5.90 -16.99
CA LEU A 112 18.60 -6.85 -16.55
C LEU A 112 18.61 -7.03 -15.02
N SER A 113 19.80 -7.16 -14.43
CA SER A 113 19.97 -7.28 -12.97
C SER A 113 19.47 -6.03 -12.23
N ILE A 114 19.82 -4.83 -12.71
CA ILE A 114 19.37 -3.57 -12.13
C ILE A 114 17.85 -3.45 -12.21
N THR A 115 17.25 -3.87 -13.33
CA THR A 115 15.78 -3.83 -13.51
C THR A 115 15.08 -4.73 -12.51
N GLY A 116 15.59 -5.95 -12.28
CA GLY A 116 15.05 -6.87 -11.27
C GLY A 116 15.19 -6.33 -9.84
N LEU A 117 16.35 -5.73 -9.52
CA LEU A 117 16.57 -5.09 -8.22
C LEU A 117 15.64 -3.90 -7.98
N LEU A 118 15.35 -3.11 -9.01
CA LEU A 118 14.44 -1.97 -8.91
C LEU A 118 13.01 -2.42 -8.59
N ASP A 119 12.55 -3.50 -9.24
CA ASP A 119 11.23 -4.07 -8.98
C ASP A 119 11.11 -4.59 -7.55
N GLY A 120 12.13 -5.32 -7.08
CA GLY A 120 12.24 -5.76 -5.69
C GLY A 120 12.28 -4.60 -4.70
N PHE A 121 13.05 -3.55 -4.99
CA PHE A 121 13.14 -2.35 -4.15
C PHE A 121 11.80 -1.63 -4.03
N VAL A 122 11.04 -1.50 -5.12
CA VAL A 122 9.70 -0.90 -5.11
C VAL A 122 8.72 -1.74 -4.32
N GLN A 123 8.83 -3.07 -4.42
CA GLN A 123 8.02 -3.98 -3.61
C GLN A 123 8.33 -3.81 -2.12
N SER A 124 9.61 -3.76 -1.74
CA SER A 124 10.03 -3.52 -0.36
C SER A 124 9.57 -2.15 0.16
N LEU A 125 9.72 -1.08 -0.62
CA LEU A 125 9.20 0.24 -0.26
C LEU A 125 7.69 0.22 -0.05
N THR A 126 6.95 -0.48 -0.91
CA THR A 126 5.49 -0.62 -0.78
C THR A 126 5.11 -1.39 0.49
N GLU A 127 5.89 -2.40 0.86
CA GLU A 127 5.69 -3.18 2.09
C GLU A 127 6.01 -2.35 3.34
N THR A 128 7.13 -1.63 3.33
CA THR A 128 7.47 -0.67 4.39
C THR A 128 6.41 0.42 4.53
N GLU A 129 5.88 0.95 3.42
CA GLU A 129 4.78 1.92 3.48
C GLU A 129 3.53 1.33 4.15
N LYS A 130 3.21 0.05 3.90
CA LYS A 130 2.10 -0.63 4.59
C LYS A 130 2.35 -0.79 6.08
N GLU A 131 3.57 -1.16 6.47
CA GLU A 131 3.94 -1.33 7.89
C GLU A 131 3.95 0.02 8.64
N MET A 132 4.40 1.09 7.99
CA MET A 132 4.46 2.43 8.57
C MET A 132 3.06 2.98 8.93
N VAL A 133 2.01 2.60 8.20
CA VAL A 133 0.61 2.95 8.54
C VAL A 133 0.20 2.40 9.91
N SER A 134 0.65 1.19 10.24
CA SER A 134 0.37 0.61 11.56
C SER A 134 1.13 1.33 12.67
N ALA A 135 2.37 1.75 12.40
CA ALA A 135 3.18 2.52 13.33
C ALA A 135 2.63 3.94 13.58
N GLU A 136 2.18 4.65 12.53
CA GLU A 136 1.54 5.97 12.66
C GLU A 136 0.27 5.89 13.51
N ARG A 137 -0.52 4.82 13.36
CA ARG A 137 -1.71 4.59 14.20
C ARG A 137 -1.35 4.45 15.68
N ILE A 138 -0.29 3.72 16.01
CA ILE A 138 0.19 3.58 17.39
C ILE A 138 0.65 4.95 17.92
N LEU A 139 1.42 5.70 17.13
CA LEU A 139 1.89 7.04 17.51
C LEU A 139 0.73 8.01 17.76
N HIS A 140 -0.33 7.93 16.95
CA HIS A 140 -1.54 8.70 17.14
C HIS A 140 -2.24 8.36 18.46
N TYR A 141 -2.35 7.08 18.80
CA TYR A 141 -2.91 6.68 20.11
C TYR A 141 -2.06 7.20 21.27
N VAL A 142 -0.73 7.18 21.15
CA VAL A 142 0.17 7.66 22.21
C VAL A 142 0.04 9.17 22.41
N ASN A 143 -0.05 9.96 21.33
CA ASN A 143 0.01 11.42 21.41
C ASN A 143 -1.34 12.14 21.52
N GLN A 144 -2.43 11.53 21.03
CA GLN A 144 -3.73 12.21 20.91
C GLN A 144 -4.85 11.63 21.76
N THR A 145 -4.62 10.53 22.50
CA THR A 145 -5.61 10.09 23.48
C THR A 145 -5.50 10.93 24.75
N PRO A 146 -6.58 11.61 25.19
CA PRO A 146 -6.59 12.23 26.51
C PRO A 146 -6.43 11.13 27.56
N GLN A 147 -5.37 11.21 28.36
CA GLN A 147 -5.18 10.36 29.53
C GLN A 147 -6.38 10.55 30.46
N GLU A 148 -7.03 9.45 30.84
CA GLU A 148 -8.14 9.50 31.78
C GLU A 148 -7.63 10.12 33.10
N LYS A 149 -8.21 11.27 33.49
CA LYS A 149 -7.86 11.91 34.76
C LYS A 149 -8.31 10.99 35.88
N TRP A 150 -7.34 10.42 36.59
CA TRP A 150 -7.55 9.60 37.78
C TRP A 150 -8.08 10.47 38.93
N THR A 151 -9.35 10.89 38.85
CA THR A 151 -10.10 11.41 39.99
C THR A 151 -10.84 10.25 40.62
N GLY A 152 -10.11 9.51 41.47
CA GLY A 152 -10.71 8.61 42.44
C GLY A 152 -11.48 9.42 43.46
N ILE A 153 -12.75 9.73 43.19
CA ILE A 153 -13.72 10.13 44.21
C ILE A 153 -15.03 9.40 43.88
N LEU A 154 -15.25 8.27 44.54
CA LEU A 154 -16.57 7.73 44.79
C LEU A 154 -17.31 8.74 45.68
N SER A 155 -18.14 9.61 45.10
CA SER A 155 -19.16 10.32 45.86
C SER A 155 -20.42 9.46 45.88
N VAL A 156 -20.50 8.61 46.91
CA VAL A 156 -21.76 8.09 47.46
C VAL A 156 -22.46 9.20 48.22
#